data_AF-A0A972TA79-F1
#
_entry.id   AF-A0A972TA79-F1
#
_cell.length_a   1.000
_cell.length_b   1.000
_cell.length_c   1.000
_cell.angle_alpha   90.00
_cell.angle_beta   90.00
_cell.angle_gamma   90.00
#
_symmetry.space_group_name_H-M   'P 1'
#
loop_
_entity.id
_entity.type
_entity.pdbx_description
1 polymer ?
#
loop_
_entity_poly.entity_id
_entity_poly.type
_entity_poly.pdbx_seq_one_letter_code
_entity_poly.pdbx_strand_id
1 'polypeptide(L)'
;MIEKEDTIVLRFRTTISKTHYVPALILTKVLTGMQRAVNLLAMQHEGVEVRKKDRTTNVIEQKYMLLCSPLSPGSVELLVNIGDPSTDIFAQQDINAVTSSFQGCCQAILKVDHSKFNKLMPDSIRRSRLVKAFQDIIPKKGIGISLEIFGNGSPIVNTNEFQTALKEFLIPSRIEYSILTVTGRLTRIDFDARKITIHYPVTNRELECYYDESIEDMLLENPRELIQVTGIVVFDEEDHPQKISGVDNITEIDLSPFYLTEFQYEEQTLRFMKTITLEPKLDETQQLMCLEYPLLGIDVFAYTRDELDEELEIEIGVLWRNYAIERDEMLSPKAKELKYNLLDAIHEVKNAKG
;
A
#
# COMPACT_ATOMS: atom_id res chain seq x y z
N MET A 1 2.06 -26.56 38.84
CA MET A 1 1.25 -25.37 38.47
C MET A 1 1.29 -25.31 36.97
N ILE A 2 0.17 -25.57 36.31
CA ILE A 2 0.09 -25.54 34.85
C ILE A 2 0.04 -24.05 34.49
N GLU A 3 1.15 -23.52 33.97
CA GLU A 3 1.17 -22.17 33.42
C GLU A 3 0.06 -22.07 32.37
N LYS A 4 -0.78 -21.04 32.48
CA LYS A 4 -1.82 -20.77 31.50
C LYS A 4 -1.10 -20.53 30.18
N GLU A 5 -1.16 -21.50 29.27
CA GLU A 5 -0.81 -21.28 27.87
C GLU A 5 -1.65 -20.08 27.38
N ASP A 6 -0.99 -19.09 26.78
CA ASP A 6 -1.64 -17.90 26.19
C ASP A 6 -2.42 -18.31 24.93
N THR A 7 -3.49 -19.09 25.12
CA THR A 7 -4.27 -19.68 24.04
C THR A 7 -5.18 -18.61 23.43
N ILE A 8 -5.13 -18.48 22.11
CA ILE A 8 -6.06 -17.67 21.34
C ILE A 8 -7.19 -18.56 20.85
N VAL A 9 -8.44 -18.16 21.09
CA VAL A 9 -9.63 -18.91 20.63
C VAL A 9 -10.27 -18.17 19.48
N LEU A 10 -10.35 -18.82 18.32
CA LEU A 10 -11.10 -18.34 17.16
C LEU A 10 -12.49 -18.99 17.15
N ARG A 11 -13.54 -18.20 17.40
CA ARG A 11 -14.92 -18.66 17.36
C ARG A 11 -15.61 -18.13 16.12
N PHE A 12 -16.06 -19.04 15.25
CA PHE A 12 -16.83 -18.69 14.07
C PHE A 12 -18.33 -18.89 14.32
N ARG A 13 -19.14 -17.87 14.03
CA ARG A 13 -20.60 -17.98 14.04
C ARG A 13 -21.13 -17.83 12.62
N THR A 14 -22.03 -18.72 12.22
CA THR A 14 -22.61 -18.73 10.88
C THR A 14 -24.12 -18.54 10.95
N THR A 15 -24.67 -17.65 10.12
CA THR A 15 -26.11 -17.47 9.97
C THR A 15 -26.70 -18.27 8.80
N ILE A 16 -25.83 -18.88 7.98
CA ILE A 16 -26.21 -19.57 6.73
C ILE A 16 -26.80 -20.98 6.98
N SER A 17 -26.40 -21.67 8.05
CA SER A 17 -27.00 -22.96 8.39
C SER A 17 -27.06 -23.19 9.91
N LYS A 18 -28.09 -23.93 10.36
CA LYS A 18 -28.19 -24.46 11.74
C LYS A 18 -27.04 -25.40 12.12
N THR A 19 -26.26 -25.82 11.13
CA THR A 19 -25.07 -26.63 11.26
C THR A 19 -23.81 -25.76 11.32
N HIS A 20 -22.94 -26.06 12.27
CA HIS A 20 -21.67 -25.38 12.56
C HIS A 20 -20.60 -25.67 11.48
N TYR A 21 -20.80 -25.26 10.24
CA TYR A 21 -19.83 -25.41 9.14
C TYR A 21 -19.27 -24.07 8.69
N VAL A 22 -17.95 -23.97 8.56
CA VAL A 22 -17.27 -22.79 7.99
C VAL A 22 -16.66 -23.18 6.65
N PRO A 23 -16.83 -22.38 5.59
CA PRO A 23 -16.17 -22.61 4.31
C PRO A 23 -14.66 -22.67 4.46
N ALA A 24 -14.03 -23.70 3.88
CA ALA A 24 -12.58 -23.91 3.98
C ALA A 24 -11.78 -22.68 3.53
N LEU A 25 -12.21 -21.99 2.46
CA LEU A 25 -11.56 -20.77 1.97
C LEU A 25 -11.54 -19.65 3.02
N ILE A 26 -12.57 -19.54 3.84
CA ILE A 26 -12.63 -18.53 4.91
C ILE A 26 -11.68 -18.93 6.03
N LEU A 27 -11.72 -20.19 6.46
CA LEU A 27 -10.82 -20.69 7.49
C LEU A 27 -9.34 -20.51 7.08
N THR A 28 -8.98 -20.93 5.86
CA THR A 28 -7.63 -20.76 5.33
C THR A 28 -7.23 -19.29 5.26
N LYS A 29 -8.14 -18.42 4.82
CA LYS A 29 -7.87 -16.98 4.75
C LYS A 29 -7.58 -16.39 6.14
N VAL A 30 -8.41 -16.70 7.13
CA VAL A 30 -8.24 -16.20 8.51
C VAL A 30 -6.91 -16.68 9.09
N LEU A 31 -6.61 -17.97 8.96
CA LEU A 31 -5.36 -18.55 9.49
C LEU A 31 -4.12 -17.99 8.78
N THR A 32 -4.17 -17.82 7.46
CA THR A 32 -3.06 -17.25 6.68
C THR A 32 -2.84 -15.77 7.04
N GLY A 33 -3.92 -15.00 7.19
CA GLY A 33 -3.85 -13.61 7.64
C GLY A 33 -3.24 -13.50 9.04
N MET A 34 -3.65 -14.38 9.95
CA MET A 34 -3.13 -14.42 11.32
C MET A 34 -1.65 -14.81 11.35
N GLN A 35 -1.24 -15.84 10.57
CA GLN A 35 0.16 -16.24 10.48
C GLN A 35 1.02 -15.11 9.95
N ARG A 36 0.54 -14.39 8.93
CA ARG A 36 1.24 -13.23 8.37
C ARG A 36 1.40 -12.10 9.40
N ALA A 37 0.36 -11.81 10.17
CA ALA A 37 0.43 -10.80 11.23
C ALA A 37 1.45 -11.18 12.30
N VAL A 38 1.45 -12.44 12.75
CA VAL A 38 2.43 -12.96 13.71
C VAL A 38 3.85 -12.87 13.17
N ASN A 39 4.10 -13.27 11.92
CA ASN A 39 5.43 -13.20 11.31
C ASN A 39 5.95 -11.76 11.24
N LEU A 40 5.10 -10.78 10.89
CA LEU A 40 5.49 -9.37 10.86
C LEU A 40 5.86 -8.83 12.24
N LEU A 41 5.11 -9.22 13.27
CA LEU A 41 5.40 -8.85 14.66
C LEU A 41 6.67 -9.53 15.18
N ALA A 42 6.91 -10.78 14.81
CA ALA A 42 8.14 -11.50 15.12
C ALA A 42 9.37 -10.87 14.45
N MET A 43 9.30 -10.51 13.17
CA MET A 43 10.37 -9.78 12.48
C MET A 43 10.69 -8.43 13.13
N GLN A 44 9.68 -7.76 13.69
CA GLN A 44 9.87 -6.52 14.45
C GLN A 44 10.53 -6.78 15.80
N HIS A 45 10.08 -7.80 16.54
CA HIS A 45 10.63 -8.18 17.84
C HIS A 45 12.09 -8.64 17.74
N GLU A 46 12.42 -9.43 16.73
CA GLU A 46 13.79 -9.92 16.49
C GLU A 46 14.69 -8.88 15.79
N GLY A 47 14.19 -7.67 15.50
CA GLY A 47 15.00 -6.59 14.92
C GLY A 47 15.51 -6.87 13.50
N VAL A 48 14.80 -7.68 12.72
CA VAL A 48 15.18 -7.97 11.33
C VAL A 48 15.16 -6.67 10.52
N GLU A 49 16.15 -6.44 9.66
CA GLU A 49 16.19 -5.28 8.76
C GLU A 49 15.01 -5.29 7.78
N VAL A 50 14.41 -4.11 7.55
CA VAL A 50 13.29 -3.95 6.60
C VAL A 50 13.85 -3.89 5.18
N ARG A 51 13.46 -4.84 4.32
CA ARG A 51 13.87 -4.86 2.90
C ARG A 51 12.65 -4.73 1.99
N LYS A 52 12.84 -4.17 0.78
CA LYS A 52 11.76 -4.01 -0.23
C LYS A 52 10.98 -5.33 -0.45
N LYS A 53 11.65 -6.48 -0.35
CA LYS A 53 11.06 -7.82 -0.24
C LYS A 53 11.36 -8.42 1.15
N ASP A 54 10.54 -8.14 2.16
CA ASP A 54 10.63 -8.87 3.43
C ASP A 54 10.23 -10.32 3.17
N ARG A 55 11.22 -11.21 3.12
CA ARG A 55 10.99 -12.65 3.12
C ARG A 55 11.16 -13.13 4.55
N THR A 56 10.13 -13.75 5.11
CA THR A 56 10.25 -14.42 6.41
C THR A 56 11.37 -15.45 6.33
N THR A 57 12.27 -15.45 7.32
CA THR A 57 13.31 -16.48 7.41
C THR A 57 12.68 -17.78 7.91
N ASN A 58 13.25 -18.93 7.52
CA ASN A 58 12.79 -20.23 8.02
C ASN A 58 12.83 -20.32 9.56
N VAL A 59 13.74 -19.57 10.20
CA VAL A 59 13.87 -19.49 11.66
C VAL A 59 12.63 -18.86 12.29
N ILE A 60 12.17 -17.72 11.75
CA ILE A 60 10.95 -17.05 12.22
C ILE A 60 9.72 -17.90 11.94
N GLU A 61 9.63 -18.52 10.76
CA GLU A 61 8.50 -19.38 10.41
C GLU A 61 8.38 -20.60 11.34
N GLN A 62 9.50 -21.20 11.74
CA GLN A 62 9.50 -22.34 12.65
C GLN A 62 9.19 -21.92 14.08
N LYS A 63 9.79 -20.84 14.58
CA LYS A 63 9.65 -20.39 15.96
C LYS A 63 8.27 -19.81 16.28
N TYR A 64 7.63 -19.13 15.32
CA TYR A 64 6.36 -18.42 15.51
C TYR A 64 5.19 -19.01 14.69
N MET A 65 5.25 -20.32 14.40
CA MET A 65 4.19 -21.02 13.67
C MET A 65 2.87 -21.03 14.44
N LEU A 66 1.74 -20.81 13.76
CA LEU A 66 0.42 -21.00 14.35
C LEU A 66 0.08 -22.48 14.44
N LEU A 67 -0.05 -22.97 15.67
CA LEU A 67 -0.44 -24.34 15.96
C LEU A 67 -1.93 -24.40 16.25
N CYS A 68 -2.66 -25.15 15.43
CA CYS A 68 -4.10 -25.33 15.54
C CYS A 68 -4.41 -26.63 16.29
N SER A 69 -5.16 -26.53 17.40
CA SER A 69 -5.61 -27.72 18.14
C SER A 69 -6.79 -28.42 17.43
N PRO A 70 -7.06 -29.69 17.76
CA PRO A 70 -8.23 -30.39 17.22
C PRO A 70 -9.54 -29.67 17.51
N LEU A 71 -10.43 -29.62 16.53
CA LEU A 71 -11.76 -29.03 16.68
C LEU A 71 -12.63 -29.87 17.62
N SER A 72 -13.40 -29.22 18.48
CA SER A 72 -14.38 -29.88 19.34
C SER A 72 -15.67 -30.18 18.56
N PRO A 73 -16.26 -31.39 18.65
CA PRO A 73 -17.50 -31.70 17.96
C PRO A 73 -18.65 -30.76 18.36
N GLY A 74 -19.30 -30.16 17.37
CA GLY A 74 -20.51 -29.35 17.58
C GLY A 74 -20.29 -27.85 17.85
N SER A 75 -19.04 -27.37 17.89
CA SER A 75 -18.70 -25.95 17.86
C SER A 75 -17.65 -25.67 16.78
N VAL A 76 -17.66 -24.47 16.18
CA VAL A 76 -16.53 -24.01 15.34
C VAL A 76 -15.64 -23.11 16.18
N GLU A 77 -15.08 -23.69 17.23
CA GLU A 77 -14.04 -23.07 18.05
C GLU A 77 -12.71 -23.73 17.72
N LEU A 78 -11.77 -22.92 17.25
CA LEU A 78 -10.42 -23.34 16.96
C LEU A 78 -9.48 -22.70 17.98
N LEU A 79 -8.82 -23.54 18.77
CA LEU A 79 -7.75 -23.09 19.66
C LEU A 79 -6.46 -22.96 18.84
N VAL A 80 -5.82 -21.81 18.96
CA VAL A 80 -4.61 -21.46 18.24
C VAL A 80 -3.56 -21.01 19.23
N ASN A 81 -2.38 -21.63 19.16
CA ASN A 81 -1.20 -21.24 19.91
C ASN A 81 -0.17 -20.63 18.95
N ILE A 82 0.53 -19.58 19.39
CA ILE A 82 1.62 -18.97 18.61
C ILE A 82 2.93 -19.64 19.03
N GLY A 83 3.65 -20.21 18.06
CA GLY A 83 4.95 -20.83 18.25
C GLY A 83 4.93 -22.12 19.07
N ASP A 84 6.11 -22.73 19.15
CA ASP A 84 6.37 -23.89 20.01
C ASP A 84 7.45 -23.52 21.05
N PRO A 85 7.12 -23.46 22.35
CA PRO A 85 8.07 -23.15 23.42
C PRO A 85 9.28 -24.09 23.49
N SER A 86 9.21 -25.28 22.89
CA SER A 86 10.29 -26.26 22.88
C SER A 86 11.37 -25.98 21.82
N THR A 87 11.19 -24.97 20.97
CA THR A 87 12.09 -24.66 19.85
C THR A 87 13.47 -24.17 20.31
N ASP A 88 13.53 -23.32 21.34
CA ASP A 88 14.77 -22.83 21.95
C ASP A 88 14.55 -22.33 23.40
N ILE A 89 15.63 -21.95 24.10
CA ILE A 89 15.62 -21.58 25.53
C ILE A 89 14.85 -20.27 25.81
N PHE A 90 14.82 -19.34 24.86
CA PHE A 90 14.13 -18.05 24.98
C PHE A 90 12.79 -18.01 24.25
N ALA A 91 12.43 -19.09 23.53
CA ALA A 91 11.24 -19.20 22.71
C ALA A 91 9.97 -18.81 23.46
N GLN A 92 9.79 -19.28 24.71
CA GLN A 92 8.62 -18.92 25.50
C GLN A 92 8.51 -17.40 25.76
N GLN A 93 9.62 -16.74 26.09
CA GLN A 93 9.62 -15.31 26.36
C GLN A 93 9.32 -14.51 25.09
N ASP A 94 9.92 -14.91 23.97
CA ASP A 94 9.73 -14.26 22.68
C ASP A 94 8.31 -14.47 22.13
N ILE A 95 7.77 -15.69 22.26
CA ILE A 95 6.38 -16.02 21.91
C ILE A 95 5.41 -15.16 22.71
N ASN A 96 5.64 -15.01 24.01
CA ASN A 96 4.77 -14.19 24.87
C ASN A 96 4.83 -12.70 24.47
N ALA A 97 5.99 -12.19 24.07
CA ALA A 97 6.15 -10.82 23.59
C ALA A 97 5.42 -10.58 22.27
N VAL A 98 5.54 -11.51 21.31
CA VAL A 98 4.83 -11.44 20.02
C VAL A 98 3.32 -11.58 20.20
N THR A 99 2.87 -12.51 21.06
CA THR A 99 1.45 -12.68 21.41
C THR A 99 0.89 -11.41 22.06
N SER A 100 1.61 -10.84 23.01
CA SER A 100 1.23 -9.57 23.66
C SER A 100 1.16 -8.42 22.66
N SER A 101 2.09 -8.37 21.70
CA SER A 101 2.11 -7.36 20.64
C SER A 101 0.93 -7.54 19.68
N PHE A 102 0.57 -8.77 19.32
CA PHE A 102 -0.59 -9.08 18.50
C PHE A 102 -1.89 -8.61 19.17
N GLN A 103 -2.09 -8.97 20.44
CA GLN A 103 -3.23 -8.51 21.22
C GLN A 103 -3.24 -6.99 21.39
N GLY A 104 -2.07 -6.38 21.62
CA GLY A 104 -1.88 -4.94 21.73
C GLY A 104 -2.26 -4.19 20.45
N CYS A 105 -1.88 -4.71 19.28
CA CYS A 105 -2.25 -4.16 17.98
C CYS A 105 -3.76 -4.27 17.73
N CYS A 106 -4.38 -5.41 18.03
CA CYS A 106 -5.83 -5.56 17.93
C CYS A 106 -6.57 -4.54 18.80
N GLN A 107 -6.12 -4.35 20.04
CA GLN A 107 -6.71 -3.35 20.94
C GLN A 107 -6.48 -1.91 20.46
N ALA A 108 -5.32 -1.61 19.88
CA ALA A 108 -5.01 -0.29 19.34
C ALA A 108 -5.92 0.04 18.15
N ILE A 109 -6.14 -0.92 17.24
CA ILE A 109 -7.09 -0.79 16.14
C ILE A 109 -8.51 -0.54 16.66
N LEU A 110 -8.98 -1.33 17.63
CA LEU A 110 -10.33 -1.17 18.20
C LEU A 110 -10.57 0.19 18.85
N LYS A 111 -9.53 0.79 19.43
CA LYS A 111 -9.61 2.11 20.08
C LYS A 111 -9.24 3.27 19.14
N VAL A 112 -8.91 2.98 17.89
CA VAL A 112 -8.39 3.95 16.91
C VAL A 112 -7.14 4.70 17.47
N ASP A 113 -6.29 3.98 18.21
CA ASP A 113 -5.10 4.53 18.87
C ASP A 113 -3.85 4.34 18.00
N HIS A 114 -3.62 5.30 17.11
CA HIS A 114 -2.46 5.32 16.22
C HIS A 114 -1.13 5.43 16.96
N SER A 115 -1.08 6.17 18.08
CA SER A 115 0.15 6.34 18.86
C SER A 115 0.62 5.01 19.44
N LYS A 116 -0.31 4.24 20.03
CA LYS A 116 -0.01 2.92 20.57
C LYS A 116 0.37 1.93 19.47
N PHE A 117 -0.32 1.96 18.33
CA PHE A 117 0.00 1.09 17.20
C PHE A 117 1.39 1.39 16.61
N ASN A 118 1.74 2.67 16.44
CA ASN A 118 3.04 3.10 15.93
C ASN A 118 4.19 2.77 16.89
N LYS A 119 3.94 2.76 18.21
CA LYS A 119 4.93 2.29 19.19
C LYS A 119 5.18 0.78 19.10
N LEU A 120 4.14 0.00 18.82
CA LEU A 120 4.24 -1.46 18.66
C LEU A 120 4.85 -1.84 17.31
N MET A 121 4.59 -1.05 16.27
CA MET A 121 5.17 -1.22 14.93
C MET A 121 5.68 0.12 14.39
N PRO A 122 6.94 0.50 14.71
CA PRO A 122 7.52 1.76 14.29
C PRO A 122 7.72 1.89 12.77
N ASP A 123 8.02 0.78 12.10
CA ASP A 123 8.30 0.76 10.65
C ASP A 123 7.02 0.91 9.81
N SER A 124 6.97 1.89 8.92
CA SER A 124 5.79 2.24 8.11
C SER A 124 5.41 1.14 7.10
N ILE A 125 6.40 0.50 6.48
CA ILE A 125 6.18 -0.57 5.50
C ILE A 125 5.55 -1.79 6.18
N ARG A 126 6.08 -2.19 7.35
CA ARG A 126 5.52 -3.26 8.18
C ARG A 126 4.17 -2.90 8.75
N ARG A 127 3.93 -1.65 9.15
CA ARG A 127 2.59 -1.19 9.56
C ARG A 127 1.56 -1.42 8.47
N SER A 128 1.82 -0.92 7.25
CA SER A 128 0.90 -1.10 6.11
C SER A 128 0.62 -2.58 5.81
N ARG A 129 1.68 -3.40 5.81
CA ARG A 129 1.57 -4.86 5.62
C ARG A 129 0.79 -5.54 6.76
N LEU A 130 0.96 -5.09 7.99
CA LEU A 130 0.30 -5.63 9.18
C LEU A 130 -1.19 -5.27 9.19
N VAL A 131 -1.55 -4.04 8.84
CA VAL A 131 -2.96 -3.63 8.70
C VAL A 131 -3.65 -4.44 7.60
N LYS A 132 -2.99 -4.68 6.46
CA LYS A 132 -3.49 -5.57 5.41
C LYS A 132 -3.68 -7.01 5.91
N ALA A 133 -2.76 -7.53 6.72
CA ALA A 133 -2.91 -8.85 7.34
C ALA A 133 -4.14 -8.90 8.27
N PHE A 134 -4.38 -7.85 9.07
CA PHE A 134 -5.59 -7.74 9.89
C PHE A 134 -6.89 -7.65 9.07
N GLN A 135 -6.87 -6.99 7.91
CA GLN A 135 -8.02 -7.02 6.99
C GLN A 135 -8.32 -8.43 6.47
N ASP A 136 -7.30 -9.27 6.28
CA ASP A 136 -7.47 -10.64 5.80
C ASP A 136 -7.97 -11.61 6.87
N ILE A 137 -7.68 -11.33 8.15
CA ILE A 137 -8.20 -12.10 9.31
C ILE A 137 -9.73 -11.97 9.43
N ILE A 138 -10.32 -10.87 8.97
CA ILE A 138 -11.75 -10.58 9.17
C ILE A 138 -12.57 -11.00 7.95
N PRO A 139 -13.60 -11.87 8.11
CA PRO A 139 -14.53 -12.18 7.04
C PRO A 139 -15.24 -10.92 6.49
N LYS A 140 -15.51 -10.87 5.18
CA LYS A 140 -16.21 -9.73 4.57
C LYS A 140 -17.67 -9.64 5.07
N LYS A 141 -18.21 -8.41 5.18
CA LYS A 141 -19.64 -8.19 5.50
C LYS A 141 -20.51 -8.85 4.44
N GLY A 142 -21.67 -9.35 4.86
CA GLY A 142 -22.69 -9.89 3.95
C GLY A 142 -22.56 -11.38 3.63
N ILE A 143 -21.46 -12.05 4.04
CA ILE A 143 -21.27 -13.49 3.82
C ILE A 143 -21.96 -14.32 4.92
N GLY A 144 -22.57 -13.71 5.93
CA GLY A 144 -23.29 -14.43 6.99
C GLY A 144 -22.37 -15.21 7.94
N ILE A 145 -21.09 -14.83 8.04
CA ILE A 145 -20.11 -15.42 8.95
C ILE A 145 -19.46 -14.30 9.76
N SER A 146 -19.41 -14.48 11.08
CA SER A 146 -18.68 -13.60 11.99
C SER A 146 -17.64 -14.39 12.78
N LEU A 147 -16.45 -13.82 12.88
CA LEU A 147 -15.35 -14.27 13.73
C LEU A 147 -15.31 -13.46 15.03
N GLU A 148 -15.15 -14.16 16.15
CA GLU A 148 -14.76 -13.62 17.45
C GLU A 148 -13.39 -14.22 17.83
N ILE A 149 -12.45 -13.38 18.23
CA ILE A 149 -11.13 -13.80 18.73
C ILE A 149 -11.09 -13.52 20.23
N PHE A 150 -10.78 -14.54 21.02
CA PHE A 150 -10.56 -14.42 22.46
C PHE A 150 -9.08 -14.63 22.76
N GLY A 151 -8.51 -13.83 23.65
CA GLY A 151 -7.22 -14.10 24.27
C GLY A 151 -7.39 -14.09 25.77
N ASN A 152 -6.82 -15.08 26.44
CA ASN A 152 -6.87 -15.25 27.89
C ASN A 152 -8.29 -15.19 28.48
N GLY A 153 -9.27 -15.66 27.71
CA GLY A 153 -10.69 -15.73 28.08
C GLY A 153 -11.51 -14.46 27.86
N SER A 154 -10.91 -13.37 27.37
CA SER A 154 -11.61 -12.11 27.05
C SER A 154 -11.70 -11.90 25.55
N PRO A 155 -12.82 -11.34 25.02
CA PRO A 155 -12.94 -11.03 23.60
C PRO A 155 -11.97 -9.90 23.24
N ILE A 156 -11.10 -10.15 22.26
CA ILE A 156 -10.11 -9.19 21.74
C ILE A 156 -10.57 -8.64 20.39
N VAL A 157 -11.33 -9.41 19.61
CA VAL A 157 -11.83 -9.00 18.30
C VAL A 157 -13.25 -9.51 18.11
N ASN A 158 -14.14 -8.63 17.67
CA ASN A 158 -15.42 -8.99 17.07
C ASN A 158 -15.47 -8.47 15.63
N THR A 159 -15.87 -9.31 14.68
CA THR A 159 -15.92 -8.94 13.24
C THR A 159 -16.57 -7.59 12.97
N ASN A 160 -17.70 -7.27 13.59
CA ASN A 160 -18.44 -6.04 13.28
C ASN A 160 -17.75 -4.79 13.82
N GLU A 161 -17.33 -4.84 15.08
CA GLU A 161 -16.63 -3.74 15.76
C GLU A 161 -15.25 -3.53 15.14
N PHE A 162 -14.49 -4.62 14.97
CA PHE A 162 -13.13 -4.57 14.45
C PHE A 162 -13.07 -4.15 12.99
N GLN A 163 -14.06 -4.51 12.16
CA GLN A 163 -14.09 -4.03 10.79
C GLN A 163 -14.44 -2.54 10.70
N THR A 164 -15.28 -2.04 11.60
CA THR A 164 -15.61 -0.62 11.67
C THR A 164 -14.40 0.17 12.16
N ALA A 165 -13.78 -0.30 13.24
CA ALA A 165 -12.56 0.27 13.78
C ALA A 165 -11.39 0.18 12.80
N LEU A 166 -11.21 -0.91 12.05
CA LEU A 166 -10.21 -1.01 10.98
C LEU A 166 -10.45 0.00 9.88
N LYS A 167 -11.71 0.24 9.48
CA LYS A 167 -12.01 1.27 8.47
C LYS A 167 -11.67 2.65 9.00
N GLU A 168 -12.01 2.93 10.25
CA GLU A 168 -11.68 4.20 10.93
C GLU A 168 -10.18 4.37 11.17
N PHE A 169 -9.48 3.28 11.46
CA PHE A 169 -8.03 3.21 11.59
C PHE A 169 -7.31 3.30 10.23
N LEU A 170 -7.97 2.93 9.14
CA LEU A 170 -7.47 3.09 7.77
C LEU A 170 -7.80 4.46 7.18
N ILE A 171 -8.80 5.15 7.72
CA ILE A 171 -8.96 6.58 7.49
C ILE A 171 -7.70 7.22 8.11
N PRO A 172 -6.85 7.87 7.30
CA PRO A 172 -5.51 8.26 7.72
C PRO A 172 -5.47 8.93 9.09
N SER A 173 -4.98 8.14 10.05
CA SER A 173 -4.30 8.53 11.28
C SER A 173 -3.18 9.52 11.02
N ARG A 174 -3.44 10.82 10.81
CA ARG A 174 -2.41 11.79 10.39
C ARG A 174 -1.13 11.68 11.20
N ILE A 175 -0.02 11.82 10.47
CA ILE A 175 1.38 11.57 10.83
C ILE A 175 1.86 10.16 10.44
N GLU A 176 1.81 9.89 9.14
CA GLU A 176 2.86 9.09 8.50
C GLU A 176 3.83 10.07 7.85
N TYR A 177 5.11 9.97 8.22
CA TYR A 177 6.22 10.53 7.44
C TYR A 177 6.29 9.75 6.13
N SER A 178 5.39 10.07 5.21
CA SER A 178 5.42 9.57 3.85
C SER A 178 6.32 10.51 3.05
N ILE A 179 7.31 9.96 2.37
CA ILE A 179 8.00 10.69 1.31
C ILE A 179 6.95 10.90 0.22
N LEU A 180 6.60 12.16 -0.02
CA LEU A 180 5.61 12.57 -0.99
C LEU A 180 6.20 13.68 -1.85
N THR A 181 5.74 13.75 -3.09
CA THR A 181 6.02 14.87 -3.98
C THR A 181 4.90 15.90 -3.83
N VAL A 182 5.27 17.14 -3.52
CA VAL A 182 4.35 18.28 -3.44
C VAL A 182 4.74 19.28 -4.52
N THR A 183 3.77 19.67 -5.32
CA THR A 183 3.95 20.68 -6.35
C THR A 183 3.48 22.04 -5.83
N GLY A 184 4.34 23.05 -5.90
CA GLY A 184 4.02 24.39 -5.42
C GLY A 184 4.76 25.49 -6.14
N ARG A 185 4.22 26.70 -6.09
CA ARG A 185 4.79 27.87 -6.75
C ARG A 185 5.86 28.51 -5.88
N LEU A 186 7.07 28.67 -6.38
CA LEU A 186 8.17 29.26 -5.62
C LEU A 186 7.90 30.73 -5.30
N THR A 187 7.61 31.10 -4.05
CA THR A 187 7.28 32.48 -3.67
C THR A 187 8.44 33.24 -3.08
N ARG A 188 9.32 32.56 -2.33
CA ARG A 188 10.47 33.17 -1.64
C ARG A 188 11.65 32.22 -1.58
N ILE A 189 12.85 32.80 -1.70
CA ILE A 189 14.13 32.11 -1.55
C ILE A 189 14.95 32.88 -0.52
N ASP A 190 15.53 32.17 0.44
CA ASP A 190 16.50 32.66 1.42
C ASP A 190 17.78 31.82 1.27
N PHE A 191 18.80 32.40 0.62
CA PHE A 191 20.08 31.74 0.35
C PHE A 191 20.93 31.59 1.62
N ASP A 192 20.88 32.58 2.52
CA ASP A 192 21.64 32.54 3.77
C ASP A 192 21.15 31.40 4.67
N ALA A 193 19.83 31.19 4.72
CA ALA A 193 19.22 30.11 5.50
C ALA A 193 19.03 28.79 4.72
N ARG A 194 19.40 28.75 3.44
CA ARG A 194 19.10 27.64 2.49
C ARG A 194 17.66 27.16 2.59
N LYS A 195 16.73 28.11 2.55
CA LYS A 195 15.31 27.90 2.76
C LYS A 195 14.51 28.46 1.59
N ILE A 196 13.56 27.68 1.08
CA ILE A 196 12.55 28.18 0.14
C ILE A 196 11.17 28.15 0.76
N THR A 197 10.29 28.96 0.19
CA THR A 197 8.86 28.97 0.48
C THR A 197 8.12 28.72 -0.83
N ILE A 198 7.28 27.69 -0.84
CA ILE A 198 6.40 27.39 -1.96
C ILE A 198 4.95 27.64 -1.56
N HIS A 199 4.15 28.16 -2.49
CA HIS A 199 2.71 28.27 -2.36
C HIS A 199 2.06 26.99 -2.87
N TYR A 200 1.31 26.32 -2.00
CA TYR A 200 0.60 25.08 -2.28
C TYR A 200 -0.81 25.39 -2.82
N PRO A 201 -1.12 25.10 -4.10
CA PRO A 201 -2.35 25.53 -4.75
C PRO A 201 -3.63 24.97 -4.13
N VAL A 202 -3.59 23.74 -3.61
CA VAL A 202 -4.79 23.02 -3.12
C VAL A 202 -5.40 23.68 -1.90
N THR A 203 -4.58 24.14 -0.96
CA THR A 203 -5.04 24.75 0.30
C THR A 203 -4.75 26.24 0.37
N ASN A 204 -4.11 26.79 -0.66
CA ASN A 204 -3.68 28.17 -0.74
C ASN A 204 -2.76 28.60 0.43
N ARG A 205 -1.90 27.68 0.88
CA ARG A 205 -0.97 27.88 2.02
C ARG A 205 0.47 27.94 1.56
N GLU A 206 1.32 28.55 2.36
CA GLU A 206 2.77 28.54 2.16
C GLU A 206 3.41 27.38 2.92
N LEU A 207 4.30 26.65 2.24
CA LEU A 207 5.09 25.56 2.80
C LEU A 207 6.55 25.97 2.79
N GLU A 208 7.22 25.77 3.93
CA GLU A 208 8.65 26.01 4.04
C GLU A 208 9.42 24.69 3.94
N CYS A 209 10.51 24.70 3.19
CA CYS A 209 11.44 23.59 3.11
C CYS A 209 12.89 24.08 2.97
N TYR A 210 13.82 23.22 3.36
CA TYR A 210 15.26 23.48 3.27
C TYR A 210 15.84 22.71 2.10
N TYR A 211 16.83 23.28 1.45
CA TYR A 211 17.44 22.71 0.25
C TYR A 211 18.96 22.65 0.34
N ASP A 212 19.56 21.85 -0.53
CA ASP A 212 21.00 21.77 -0.71
C ASP A 212 21.49 22.72 -1.81
N GLU A 213 22.68 23.29 -1.62
CA GLU A 213 23.30 24.29 -2.51
C GLU A 213 23.34 23.89 -4.00
N SER A 214 23.30 22.59 -4.29
CA SER A 214 23.30 22.05 -5.66
C SER A 214 22.12 22.50 -6.52
N ILE A 215 21.04 23.00 -5.94
CA ILE A 215 19.84 23.43 -6.68
C ILE A 215 19.72 24.96 -6.82
N GLU A 216 20.68 25.74 -6.32
CA GLU A 216 20.58 27.21 -6.31
C GLU A 216 20.47 27.80 -7.72
N ASP A 217 21.21 27.27 -8.68
CA ASP A 217 21.14 27.71 -10.07
C ASP A 217 19.72 27.52 -10.64
N MET A 218 19.11 26.36 -10.41
CA MET A 218 17.72 26.07 -10.83
C MET A 218 16.71 27.02 -10.18
N LEU A 219 16.90 27.37 -8.90
CA LEU A 219 16.02 28.30 -8.18
C LEU A 219 16.15 29.73 -8.71
N LEU A 220 17.35 30.13 -9.16
CA LEU A 220 17.62 31.44 -9.75
C LEU A 220 17.04 31.57 -11.16
N GLU A 221 17.09 30.51 -11.95
CA GLU A 221 16.58 30.47 -13.32
C GLU A 221 15.05 30.44 -13.38
N ASN A 222 14.39 29.88 -12.36
CA ASN A 222 12.94 29.67 -12.32
C ASN A 222 12.21 30.47 -11.22
N PRO A 223 12.37 31.81 -11.13
CA PRO A 223 11.74 32.59 -10.09
C PRO A 223 10.21 32.63 -10.32
N ARG A 224 9.45 32.26 -9.30
CA ARG A 224 7.97 32.24 -9.32
C ARG A 224 7.36 31.20 -10.25
N GLU A 225 8.12 30.21 -10.70
CA GLU A 225 7.57 29.06 -11.40
C GLU A 225 7.09 27.99 -10.41
N LEU A 226 6.34 27.01 -10.93
CA LEU A 226 6.00 25.82 -10.18
C LEU A 226 7.21 24.88 -10.12
N ILE A 227 7.46 24.33 -8.94
CA ILE A 227 8.50 23.34 -8.68
C ILE A 227 7.90 22.15 -7.94
N GLN A 228 8.56 21.01 -8.06
CA GLN A 228 8.21 19.79 -7.34
C GLN A 228 9.20 19.58 -6.19
N VAL A 229 8.68 19.31 -5.01
CA VAL A 229 9.47 19.04 -3.81
C VAL A 229 9.12 17.66 -3.31
N THR A 230 10.06 16.72 -3.41
CA THR A 230 9.92 15.37 -2.87
C THR A 230 10.58 15.32 -1.50
N GLY A 231 9.82 14.93 -0.49
CA GLY A 231 10.33 14.88 0.87
C GLY A 231 9.29 14.43 1.87
N ILE A 232 9.65 14.49 3.14
CA ILE A 232 8.78 14.10 4.23
C ILE A 232 7.78 15.23 4.51
N VAL A 233 6.50 15.01 4.18
CA VAL A 233 5.45 16.00 4.40
C VAL A 233 4.85 15.86 5.79
N VAL A 234 4.81 16.96 6.54
CA VAL A 234 4.15 17.07 7.83
C VAL A 234 2.77 17.70 7.62
N PHE A 235 1.72 16.99 8.01
CA PHE A 235 0.34 17.43 7.90
C PHE A 235 -0.16 18.04 9.20
N ASP A 236 -1.13 18.95 9.11
CA ASP A 236 -1.79 19.56 10.25
C ASP A 236 -3.05 18.79 10.73
N GLU A 237 -3.80 19.39 11.67
CA GLU A 237 -5.08 18.87 12.18
C GLU A 237 -6.22 18.87 11.14
N GLU A 238 -5.99 19.34 9.90
CA GLU A 238 -6.97 19.40 8.78
C GLU A 238 -6.58 18.60 7.50
N ASP A 239 -5.43 17.91 7.44
CA ASP A 239 -4.84 17.13 6.30
C ASP A 239 -4.13 18.01 5.30
N HIS A 240 -3.85 19.23 5.72
CA HIS A 240 -3.18 20.16 4.89
C HIS A 240 -1.69 20.04 5.17
N PRO A 241 -0.86 19.92 4.12
CA PRO A 241 0.58 20.05 4.28
C PRO A 241 0.86 21.33 5.05
N GLN A 242 1.61 21.20 6.14
CA GLN A 242 2.06 22.31 6.96
C GLN A 242 3.53 22.63 6.68
N LYS A 243 4.34 21.59 6.46
CA LYS A 243 5.78 21.72 6.25
C LYS A 243 6.31 20.53 5.46
N ILE A 244 7.39 20.73 4.72
CA ILE A 244 8.16 19.64 4.12
C ILE A 244 9.52 19.60 4.83
N SER A 245 9.84 18.48 5.46
CA SER A 245 11.13 18.18 6.08
C SER A 245 11.83 17.06 5.32
N GLY A 246 13.14 16.88 5.55
CA GLY A 246 13.89 15.80 4.89
C GLY A 246 13.66 15.78 3.37
N VAL A 247 13.88 16.94 2.74
CA VAL A 247 13.77 17.08 1.29
C VAL A 247 14.79 16.15 0.66
N ASP A 248 14.31 15.27 -0.21
CA ASP A 248 15.11 14.33 -0.97
C ASP A 248 15.49 14.93 -2.32
N ASN A 249 14.53 15.60 -2.97
CA ASN A 249 14.74 16.20 -4.27
C ASN A 249 13.87 17.45 -4.47
N ILE A 250 14.39 18.41 -5.24
CA ILE A 250 13.65 19.57 -5.75
C ILE A 250 13.94 19.70 -7.23
N THR A 251 12.89 19.70 -8.05
CA THR A 251 13.00 19.77 -9.50
C THR A 251 12.00 20.78 -10.07
N GLU A 252 12.30 21.29 -11.25
CA GLU A 252 11.31 21.99 -12.06
C GLU A 252 10.24 21.04 -12.59
N ILE A 253 9.09 21.59 -12.97
CA ILE A 253 8.06 20.82 -13.67
C ILE A 253 8.45 20.68 -15.14
N ASP A 254 8.75 19.45 -15.55
CA ASP A 254 9.01 19.14 -16.95
C ASP A 254 7.73 18.68 -17.67
N LEU A 255 7.10 19.63 -18.37
CA LEU A 255 5.95 19.38 -19.26
C LEU A 255 6.36 19.13 -20.73
N SER A 256 7.60 18.71 -20.99
CA SER A 256 8.01 18.38 -22.35
C SER A 256 7.19 17.22 -22.93
N PRO A 257 6.89 17.20 -24.24
CA PRO A 257 6.02 16.17 -24.82
C PRO A 257 6.59 14.76 -24.70
N PHE A 258 5.72 13.79 -24.50
CA PHE A 258 6.03 12.35 -24.59
C PHE A 258 5.88 11.88 -26.04
N TYR A 259 6.82 11.07 -26.52
CA TYR A 259 6.82 10.55 -27.88
C TYR A 259 6.61 9.03 -27.87
N LEU A 260 5.39 8.58 -28.15
CA LEU A 260 5.10 7.16 -28.28
C LEU A 260 5.70 6.65 -29.60
N THR A 261 6.72 5.80 -29.48
CA THR A 261 7.42 5.22 -30.63
C THR A 261 7.52 3.70 -30.50
N GLU A 262 8.12 3.23 -29.41
CA GLU A 262 8.19 1.81 -29.09
C GLU A 262 8.23 1.59 -27.58
N PHE A 263 7.64 0.48 -27.13
CA PHE A 263 7.62 0.07 -25.73
C PHE A 263 7.89 -1.43 -25.64
N GLN A 264 8.56 -1.85 -24.56
CA GLN A 264 8.76 -3.27 -24.28
C GLN A 264 7.53 -3.84 -23.58
N TYR A 265 7.01 -4.94 -24.11
CA TYR A 265 5.89 -5.68 -23.55
C TYR A 265 6.21 -7.18 -23.52
N GLU A 266 6.42 -7.72 -22.32
CA GLU A 266 6.86 -9.11 -22.11
C GLU A 266 8.11 -9.46 -22.95
N GLU A 267 8.01 -10.40 -23.90
CA GLU A 267 9.10 -10.80 -24.81
C GLU A 267 9.06 -10.07 -26.17
N GLN A 268 8.19 -9.06 -26.32
CA GLN A 268 7.92 -8.39 -27.58
C GLN A 268 8.09 -6.87 -27.47
N THR A 269 8.24 -6.21 -28.61
CA THR A 269 8.23 -4.76 -28.68
C THR A 269 6.98 -4.30 -29.41
N LEU A 270 6.19 -3.47 -28.74
CA LEU A 270 5.05 -2.78 -29.33
C LEU A 270 5.57 -1.53 -30.01
N ARG A 271 5.43 -1.45 -31.33
CA ARG A 271 5.88 -0.30 -32.11
C ARG A 271 4.69 0.47 -32.68
N PHE A 272 4.71 1.77 -32.48
CA PHE A 272 3.74 2.70 -33.04
C PHE A 272 4.06 2.95 -34.52
N MET A 273 3.05 2.82 -35.37
CA MET A 273 3.16 3.05 -36.83
C MET A 273 3.57 4.48 -37.17
N LYS A 274 3.14 5.43 -36.35
CA LYS A 274 3.51 6.85 -36.40
C LYS A 274 3.81 7.31 -34.99
N THR A 275 4.80 8.17 -34.85
CA THR A 275 5.08 8.81 -33.56
C THR A 275 3.84 9.59 -33.10
N ILE A 276 3.31 9.23 -31.94
CA ILE A 276 2.23 9.97 -31.29
C ILE A 276 2.89 10.87 -30.26
N THR A 277 2.55 12.16 -30.30
CA THR A 277 3.02 13.14 -29.32
C THR A 277 1.92 13.38 -28.31
N LEU A 278 2.22 13.16 -27.03
CA LEU A 278 1.33 13.47 -25.92
C LEU A 278 1.88 14.67 -25.15
N GLU A 279 1.04 15.67 -24.92
CA GLU A 279 1.41 16.86 -24.16
C GLU A 279 0.96 16.68 -22.70
N PRO A 280 1.88 16.53 -21.74
CA PRO A 280 1.51 16.42 -20.33
C PRO A 280 0.88 17.74 -19.87
N LYS A 281 -0.15 17.61 -19.05
CA LYS A 281 -0.82 18.75 -18.42
C LYS A 281 -0.95 18.51 -16.93
N LEU A 282 -1.00 19.59 -16.17
CA LEU A 282 -1.33 19.51 -14.76
C LEU A 282 -2.85 19.44 -14.59
N ASP A 283 -3.28 18.66 -13.59
CA ASP A 283 -4.67 18.59 -13.16
C ASP A 283 -5.15 19.90 -12.51
N GLU A 284 -6.43 19.96 -12.12
CA GLU A 284 -7.01 21.15 -11.47
C GLU A 284 -6.31 21.51 -10.15
N THR A 285 -5.76 20.52 -9.43
CA THR A 285 -5.02 20.72 -8.18
C THR A 285 -3.55 21.12 -8.40
N GLN A 286 -3.09 21.04 -9.65
CA GLN A 286 -1.70 21.22 -10.05
C GLN A 286 -0.73 20.23 -9.39
N GLN A 287 -1.22 19.13 -8.83
CA GLN A 287 -0.40 18.13 -8.14
C GLN A 287 -0.08 16.93 -9.01
N LEU A 288 -0.97 16.59 -9.94
CA LEU A 288 -0.82 15.45 -10.82
C LEU A 288 -0.51 15.94 -12.24
N MET A 289 0.46 15.31 -12.87
CA MET A 289 0.63 15.35 -14.31
C MET A 289 -0.28 14.31 -14.94
N CYS A 290 -0.93 14.66 -16.04
CA CYS A 290 -1.88 13.83 -16.75
C CYS A 290 -1.50 13.73 -18.23
N LEU A 291 -1.65 12.52 -18.78
CA LEU A 291 -1.60 12.27 -20.22
C LEU A 291 -2.91 11.62 -20.66
N GLU A 292 -3.54 12.24 -21.64
CA GLU A 292 -4.79 11.75 -22.22
C GLU A 292 -4.63 11.54 -23.72
N TYR A 293 -5.05 10.37 -24.19
CA TYR A 293 -5.22 10.10 -25.62
C TYR A 293 -6.45 9.21 -25.83
N PRO A 294 -7.65 9.82 -25.89
CA PRO A 294 -8.91 9.06 -25.90
C PRO A 294 -9.05 8.07 -27.05
N LEU A 295 -8.40 8.33 -28.19
CA LEU A 295 -8.44 7.44 -29.36
C LEU A 295 -7.87 6.05 -29.06
N LEU A 296 -6.82 5.98 -28.23
CA LEU A 296 -6.21 4.73 -27.76
C LEU A 296 -6.60 4.40 -26.32
N GLY A 297 -7.51 5.15 -25.71
CA GLY A 297 -7.95 4.93 -24.35
C GLY A 297 -6.90 5.23 -23.28
N ILE A 298 -5.86 6.01 -23.61
CA ILE A 298 -4.82 6.41 -22.64
C ILE A 298 -5.39 7.49 -21.73
N ASP A 299 -5.31 7.25 -20.42
CA ASP A 299 -5.68 8.18 -19.35
C ASP A 299 -4.82 7.81 -18.12
N VAL A 300 -3.65 8.44 -18.01
CA VAL A 300 -2.68 8.16 -16.94
C VAL A 300 -2.34 9.42 -16.18
N PHE A 301 -2.06 9.27 -14.89
CA PHE A 301 -1.71 10.37 -14.00
C PHE A 301 -0.66 9.94 -12.98
N ALA A 302 0.25 10.84 -12.65
CA ALA A 302 1.30 10.63 -11.65
C ALA A 302 1.77 11.95 -11.05
N TYR A 303 2.56 11.90 -9.96
CA TYR A 303 3.08 13.12 -9.34
C TYR A 303 4.30 13.65 -10.09
N THR A 304 5.18 12.76 -10.57
CA THR A 304 6.40 13.15 -11.28
C THR A 304 6.36 12.70 -12.73
N ARG A 305 7.23 13.28 -13.56
CA ARG A 305 7.39 12.89 -14.96
C ARG A 305 7.83 11.43 -15.10
N ASP A 306 8.78 10.99 -14.28
CA ASP A 306 9.32 9.63 -14.32
C ASP A 306 8.24 8.60 -13.98
N GLU A 307 7.45 8.86 -12.93
CA GLU A 307 6.29 8.02 -12.59
C GLU A 307 5.25 8.02 -13.71
N LEU A 308 5.04 9.17 -14.38
CA LEU A 308 4.09 9.27 -15.49
C LEU A 308 4.53 8.44 -16.69
N ASP A 309 5.83 8.37 -16.95
CA ASP A 309 6.41 7.50 -17.98
C ASP A 309 6.17 6.02 -17.65
N GLU A 310 6.46 5.61 -16.41
CA GLU A 310 6.22 4.24 -15.94
C GLU A 310 4.73 3.85 -16.03
N GLU A 311 3.82 4.70 -15.59
CA GLU A 311 2.37 4.46 -15.67
C GLU A 311 1.89 4.40 -17.12
N LEU A 312 2.45 5.21 -18.02
CA LEU A 312 2.15 5.17 -19.45
C LEU A 312 2.55 3.83 -20.08
N GLU A 313 3.73 3.30 -19.75
CA GLU A 313 4.15 1.98 -20.23
C GLU A 313 3.21 0.88 -19.74
N ILE A 314 2.85 0.93 -18.45
CA ILE A 314 1.92 -0.02 -17.82
C ILE A 314 0.56 0.03 -18.51
N GLU A 315 0.00 1.23 -18.71
CA GLU A 315 -1.32 1.41 -19.31
C GLU A 315 -1.34 0.90 -20.76
N ILE A 316 -0.31 1.19 -21.57
CA ILE A 316 -0.19 0.64 -22.92
C ILE A 316 -0.18 -0.89 -22.89
N GLY A 317 0.56 -1.51 -21.97
CA GLY A 317 0.58 -2.96 -21.79
C GLY A 317 -0.79 -3.53 -21.39
N VAL A 318 -1.51 -2.86 -20.49
CA VAL A 318 -2.89 -3.22 -20.08
C VAL A 318 -3.85 -3.11 -21.25
N LEU A 319 -3.79 -2.02 -22.02
CA LEU A 319 -4.62 -1.78 -23.20
C LEU A 319 -4.37 -2.85 -24.27
N TRP A 320 -3.10 -3.17 -24.53
CA TRP A 320 -2.72 -4.22 -25.47
C TRP A 320 -3.29 -5.58 -25.06
N ARG A 321 -3.05 -5.96 -23.81
CA ARG A 321 -3.45 -7.26 -23.25
C ARG A 321 -4.97 -7.45 -23.22
N ASN A 322 -5.69 -6.44 -22.74
CA ASN A 322 -7.11 -6.58 -22.42
C ASN A 322 -8.03 -6.23 -23.61
N TYR A 323 -7.54 -5.49 -24.59
CA TYR A 323 -8.35 -5.05 -25.74
C TYR A 323 -7.74 -5.50 -27.07
N ALA A 324 -6.46 -5.19 -27.34
CA ALA A 324 -5.88 -5.45 -28.67
C ALA A 324 -5.85 -6.94 -29.02
N ILE A 325 -5.42 -7.79 -28.08
CA ILE A 325 -5.29 -9.25 -28.30
C ILE A 325 -6.51 -10.07 -27.84
N GLU A 326 -7.50 -9.45 -27.19
CA GLU A 326 -8.69 -10.14 -26.69
C GLU A 326 -9.66 -10.50 -27.82
N ARG A 327 -10.47 -11.55 -27.64
CA ARG A 327 -11.43 -12.02 -28.65
C ARG A 327 -12.61 -11.06 -28.80
N ASP A 328 -13.02 -10.81 -30.04
CA ASP A 328 -14.13 -9.90 -30.35
C ASP A 328 -15.44 -10.32 -29.67
N GLU A 329 -15.69 -11.61 -29.40
CA GLU A 329 -16.91 -12.03 -28.71
C GLU A 329 -16.96 -11.60 -27.24
N MET A 330 -15.80 -11.35 -26.63
CA MET A 330 -15.65 -10.95 -25.23
C MET A 330 -15.72 -9.43 -25.04
N LEU A 331 -15.73 -8.66 -26.13
CA LEU A 331 -15.65 -7.21 -26.12
C LEU A 331 -17.02 -6.56 -26.39
N SER A 332 -17.31 -5.51 -25.63
CA SER A 332 -18.44 -4.63 -25.91
C SER A 332 -18.22 -3.86 -27.23
N PRO A 333 -19.27 -3.30 -27.87
CA PRO A 333 -19.11 -2.53 -29.10
C PRO A 333 -18.08 -1.39 -29.01
N LYS A 334 -18.06 -0.67 -27.87
CA LYS A 334 -17.07 0.41 -27.62
C LYS A 334 -15.65 -0.15 -27.42
N ALA A 335 -15.52 -1.31 -26.80
CA ALA A 335 -14.24 -1.97 -26.63
C ALA A 335 -13.66 -2.52 -27.94
N LYS A 336 -14.52 -2.89 -28.91
CA LYS A 336 -14.09 -3.25 -30.27
C LYS A 336 -13.53 -2.06 -31.04
N GLU A 337 -14.17 -0.89 -30.91
CA GLU A 337 -13.66 0.34 -31.50
C GLU A 337 -12.25 0.67 -30.98
N LEU A 338 -12.07 0.60 -29.66
CA LEU A 338 -10.77 0.75 -29.02
C LEU A 338 -9.74 -0.26 -29.52
N LYS A 339 -10.12 -1.54 -29.62
CA LYS A 339 -9.27 -2.59 -30.19
C LYS A 339 -8.81 -2.25 -31.61
N TYR A 340 -9.72 -1.82 -32.48
CA TYR A 340 -9.35 -1.49 -33.86
C TYR A 340 -8.43 -0.26 -33.93
N ASN A 341 -8.65 0.75 -33.08
CA ASN A 341 -7.73 1.89 -32.99
C ASN A 341 -6.33 1.48 -32.52
N LEU A 342 -6.24 0.59 -31.52
CA LEU A 342 -4.97 0.05 -31.03
C LEU A 342 -4.23 -0.74 -32.12
N LEU A 343 -4.94 -1.59 -32.86
CA LEU A 343 -4.35 -2.40 -33.93
C LEU A 343 -3.97 -1.59 -35.17
N ASP A 344 -4.62 -0.44 -35.43
CA ASP A 344 -4.23 0.48 -36.50
C ASP A 344 -3.00 1.30 -36.12
N ALA A 345 -2.87 1.66 -34.83
CA ALA A 345 -1.78 2.48 -34.32
C ALA A 345 -0.52 1.70 -33.97
N ILE A 346 -0.63 0.45 -33.50
CA ILE A 346 0.45 -0.32 -32.87
C ILE A 346 0.56 -1.70 -33.54
N HIS A 347 1.80 -2.15 -33.77
CA HIS A 347 2.08 -3.49 -34.23
C HIS A 347 3.16 -4.18 -33.38
N GLU A 348 3.06 -5.50 -33.27
CA GLU A 348 4.07 -6.33 -32.60
C GLU A 348 5.30 -6.51 -33.48
N VAL A 349 6.48 -6.29 -32.90
CA VAL A 349 7.76 -6.66 -33.49
C VAL A 349 8.38 -7.73 -32.62
N LYS A 350 8.61 -8.93 -33.17
CA LYS A 350 9.36 -9.98 -32.47
C LYS A 350 10.80 -9.52 -32.33
N ASN A 351 11.28 -9.44 -31.09
CA ASN A 351 12.70 -9.25 -30.82
C ASN A 351 13.47 -10.45 -31.40
N ALA A 352 14.23 -10.21 -32.47
CA ALA A 352 15.17 -11.20 -32.98
C ALA A 352 16.22 -11.42 -31.89
N LYS A 353 16.19 -12.58 -31.23
CA LYS A 353 17.25 -12.99 -30.30
C LYS A 353 18.58 -12.93 -31.06
N GLY A 354 19.49 -12.08 -30.59
CA GLY A 354 20.90 -12.09 -30.96
C GLY A 354 21.59 -13.38 -30.55
#